data_AF-A0A067QPM6-F1
#
_entry.id   AF-A0A067QPM6-F1
#
_cell.length_a   1.000
_cell.length_b   1.000
_cell.length_c   1.000
_cell.angle_alpha   90.00
_cell.angle_beta   90.00
_cell.angle_gamma   90.00
#
_symmetry.space_group_name_H-M   'P 1'
#
loop_
_entity.id
_entity.type
_entity.pdbx_description
1 polymer ?
#
loop_
_entity_poly.entity_id
_entity_poly.type
_entity_poly.pdbx_seq_one_letter_code
_entity_poly.pdbx_strand_id
1 'polypeptide(L)' 'MVDLSGGPDGPIEHGFSNSVFVIPGIIILGLSVFFGYKLYKSLKEKERKRDEKKKLRQQKKKK' A
#
# COMPACT_ATOMS: atom_id res chain seq x y z
N MET A 1 25.97 49.37 -17.78
CA MET A 1 25.91 47.91 -17.99
C MET A 1 25.94 47.30 -16.61
N VAL A 2 24.76 47.00 -16.08
CA VAL A 2 24.63 46.38 -14.75
C VAL A 2 24.76 44.89 -14.96
N ASP A 3 25.87 44.34 -14.47
CA ASP A 3 26.11 42.90 -14.46
C ASP A 3 25.09 42.26 -13.52
N LEU A 4 24.03 41.68 -14.11
CA LEU A 4 23.19 40.69 -13.45
C LEU A 4 23.97 39.37 -13.39
N SER A 5 25.07 39.35 -12.63
CA SER A 5 25.58 38.10 -12.08
C SER A 5 24.61 37.67 -10.98
N GLY A 6 23.42 37.23 -11.39
CA GLY A 6 22.57 36.37 -10.59
C GLY A 6 23.37 35.09 -10.35
N GLY A 7 24.14 35.09 -9.26
CA GLY A 7 24.84 33.91 -8.80
C GLY A 7 23.84 32.76 -8.61
N PRO A 8 24.31 31.51 -8.70
CA PRO A 8 23.47 30.33 -8.57
C PRO A 8 22.76 30.23 -7.19
N ASP A 9 23.12 31.09 -6.23
CA ASP A 9 22.59 31.08 -4.87
C ASP A 9 21.28 31.87 -4.74
N GLY A 10 20.25 31.47 -5.49
CA GLY A 10 18.88 31.86 -5.19
C GLY A 10 18.39 31.13 -3.92
N PRO A 11 17.71 31.79 -2.96
CA PRO A 11 17.26 31.16 -1.70
C PRO A 11 16.15 30.10 -1.86
N ILE A 12 15.91 29.62 -3.09
CA ILE A 12 14.90 28.62 -3.47
C ILE A 12 15.55 27.41 -4.16
N GLU A 13 16.89 27.32 -4.26
CA GLU A 13 17.58 26.19 -4.88
C GLU A 13 17.82 24.98 -3.95
N HIS A 14 17.28 24.98 -2.73
CA HIS A 14 17.10 23.74 -1.99
C HIS A 14 15.89 22.97 -2.56
N GLY A 15 16.04 22.48 -3.79
CA GLY A 15 15.08 21.58 -4.42
C GLY A 15 14.82 20.42 -3.45
N PHE A 16 13.54 20.22 -3.09
CA PHE A 16 13.14 19.16 -2.18
C PHE A 16 13.77 17.85 -2.62
N SER A 17 14.58 17.25 -1.75
CA SER A 17 15.21 15.96 -2.05
C SER A 17 14.12 14.96 -2.42
N ASN A 18 14.26 14.26 -3.55
CA ASN A 18 13.31 13.22 -4.00
C ASN A 18 12.97 12.21 -2.89
N SER A 19 13.90 12.02 -1.95
CA SER A 19 13.76 11.28 -0.69
C SER A 19 12.49 11.63 0.08
N VAL A 20 12.08 12.90 0.10
CA VAL A 20 10.89 13.40 0.81
C VAL A 20 9.60 12.82 0.24
N PHE A 21 9.57 12.47 -1.06
CA PHE A 21 8.42 11.82 -1.70
C PHE A 21 8.55 10.29 -1.73
N VAL A 22 9.77 9.77 -1.88
CA VAL A 22 10.04 8.35 -1.96
C VAL A 22 9.81 7.64 -0.62
N ILE A 23 10.27 8.23 0.49
CA ILE A 23 10.16 7.60 1.82
C ILE A 23 8.69 7.38 2.24
N PRO A 24 7.80 8.40 2.17
CA PRO A 24 6.38 8.18 2.47
C PRO A 24 5.71 7.22 1.50
N GLY A 25 6.09 7.26 0.21
CA GLY A 25 5.57 6.33 -0.80
C GLY A 25 5.84 4.86 -0.46
N ILE A 26 7.06 4.54 -0.03
CA ILE A 26 7.44 3.18 0.40
C ILE A 26 6.66 2.77 1.66
N ILE A 27 6.47 3.69 2.61
CA ILE A 27 5.71 3.41 3.84
C ILE A 27 4.26 3.08 3.50
N ILE A 28 3.60 3.90 2.68
CA ILE A 28 2.21 3.67 2.27
C ILE A 28 2.11 2.35 1.51
N LEU A 29 3.00 2.09 0.54
CA LEU A 29 3.00 0.84 -0.21
C LEU A 29 3.18 -0.37 0.71
N GLY A 30 4.12 -0.30 1.65
CA GLY A 30 4.37 -1.35 2.64
C GLY A 30 3.15 -1.61 3.51
N LEU A 31 2.49 -0.56 4.00
CA LEU A 31 1.25 -0.69 4.77
C LEU A 31 0.12 -1.27 3.90
N SER A 32 -0.07 -0.79 2.67
CA SER A 32 -1.10 -1.31 1.75
C SER A 32 -0.89 -2.79 1.44
N VAL A 33 0.35 -3.24 1.23
CA VAL A 33 0.66 -4.66 1.01
C VAL A 33 0.45 -5.47 2.29
N PHE A 34 0.90 -4.97 3.44
CA PHE A 34 0.76 -5.67 4.72
C PHE A 34 -0.71 -5.82 5.13
N PHE A 35 -1.47 -4.72 5.09
CA PHE A 35 -2.90 -4.73 5.38
C PHE A 35 -3.68 -5.45 4.30
N GLY A 36 -3.36 -5.28 3.02
CA GLY A 36 -3.98 -6.00 1.92
C GLY A 36 -3.80 -7.51 2.04
N TYR A 37 -2.59 -7.99 2.34
CA TYR A 37 -2.30 -9.40 2.57
C TYR A 37 -3.03 -9.94 3.81
N LYS A 38 -2.98 -9.22 4.93
CA LYS A 38 -3.66 -9.62 6.17
C LYS A 38 -5.18 -9.65 6.01
N LEU A 39 -5.75 -8.67 5.31
CA LEU A 39 -7.18 -8.60 4.98
C LEU A 39 -7.58 -9.72 4.03
N TYR A 40 -6.83 -9.94 2.95
CA TYR A 40 -7.08 -11.01 1.99
C TYR A 40 -7.07 -12.39 2.67
N LYS A 41 -6.07 -12.64 3.53
CA LYS A 41 -5.99 -13.88 4.31
C LYS A 41 -7.21 -14.02 5.24
N SER A 42 -7.59 -12.95 5.93
CA SER A 42 -8.75 -12.94 6.84
C SER A 42 -10.09 -13.17 6.11
N LEU A 43 -10.25 -12.58 4.93
CA LEU A 43 -11.42 -12.76 4.06
C LEU A 43 -11.49 -14.20 3.53
N LYS A 44 -10.38 -14.72 3.01
CA LYS A 44 -10.29 -16.08 2.45
C LYS A 44 -10.56 -17.16 3.50
N GLU A 45 -10.09 -16.98 4.74
CA GLU A 45 -10.41 -17.93 5.83
C GLU A 45 -11.90 -17.91 6.22
N LYS A 46 -12.55 -16.74 6.17
CA LYS A 46 -14.00 -16.64 6.43
C LYS A 46 -14.83 -17.33 5.35
N GLU A 47 -14.45 -17.19 4.08
CA GLU A 47 -15.13 -17.89 2.98
C GLU A 47 -14.93 -19.40 3.08
N ARG A 48 -13.71 -19.88 3.34
CA ARG A 48 -13.45 -21.33 3.43
C ARG A 48 -14.30 -22.00 4.51
N LYS A 49 -14.46 -21.38 5.68
CA LYS A 49 -15.32 -21.89 6.76
C LYS A 49 -16.80 -21.92 6.39
N ARG A 50 -17.28 -20.99 5.55
CA ARG A 50 -18.68 -21.00 5.07
C ARG A 50 -18.89 -22.09 4.02
N ASP A 51 -17.93 -22.29 3.14
CA ASP A 51 -17.98 -23.34 2.12
C ASP A 51 -17.93 -24.74 2.72
N GLU A 52 -17.03 -24.99 3.67
CA GLU A 52 -16.95 -26.27 4.39
C GLU A 52 -18.27 -26.59 5.12
N LYS A 53 -18.88 -25.59 5.78
CA LYS A 53 -20.19 -25.75 6.43
C LYS A 53 -21.32 -26.07 5.44
N LYS A 54 -21.32 -25.45 4.25
CA LYS A 54 -22.31 -25.75 3.20
C LYS A 54 -22.11 -27.15 2.62
N LYS A 55 -20.87 -27.55 2.36
CA LYS A 55 -20.51 -28.89 1.86
C LYS A 55 -20.88 -29.99 2.85
N LEU A 56 -20.62 -29.80 4.14
CA LEU A 56 -21.04 -30.75 5.18
C LEU A 56 -22.57 -30.91 5.23
N ARG A 57 -23.32 -29.80 5.11
CA ARG A 57 -24.78 -29.82 5.11
C ARG A 57 -25.35 -30.52 3.86
N GLN A 58 -24.73 -30.36 2.70
CA GLN A 58 -25.15 -31.07 1.49
C GLN A 58 -24.82 -32.56 1.54
N GLN A 59 -23.65 -32.94 2.05
CA GLN A 59 -23.29 -34.36 2.19
C GLN A 59 -24.21 -35.08 3.19
N LYS A 60 -24.59 -34.42 4.29
CA LYS A 60 -25.57 -34.96 5.26
C LYS A 60 -27.00 -35.05 4.71
N LYS A 61 -27.32 -34.34 3.63
CA LYS A 61 -28.64 -34.42 2.96
C LYS A 61 -28.67 -35.44 1.82
N LYS A 62 -27.50 -35.85 1.31
CA LYS A 62 -27.35 -36.82 0.22
C LYS A 62 -27.04 -38.23 0.73
N LYS A 63 -26.83 -38.40 2.04
CA LYS A 63 -26.55 -39.66 2.71
C LYS A 63 -27.72 -39.98 3.62
#